data_AF-A0A183E7P5-F1
#
_entry.id   AF-A0A183E7P5-F1
#
_cell.length_a   1.000
_cell.length_b   1.000
_cell.length_c   1.000
_cell.angle_alpha   90.00
_cell.angle_beta   90.00
_cell.angle_gamma   90.00
#
_symmetry.space_group_name_H-M   'P 1'
#
loop_
_entity.id
_entity.type
_entity.pdbx_description
1 polymer ?
#
loop_
_entity_poly.entity_id
_entity_poly.type
_entity_poly.pdbx_seq_one_letter_code
_entity_poly.pdbx_strand_id
1 'polypeptide(L)'
;MGCPKQFSLAGGMGAALLSKPEKAKEIVEACVASSTIPISCKIRVLDKREDTLEFVKMLERCGISAIGIHGRRRDERQGDANRVDEIREIARAVSLPIIANGSSNTVKEYADIAKFREQSGASSVMLARRALTSPSIFRPEGLATNEEEICDFLKLACKYDENFTATKYVVQRMLGSKQESDPRGRQTVMAASVLDICKAWSVSDIYEYYKSVRRRAQKRSFQCDEQMDVQFIDLTFPSKRLRDRHGSVTPKCVLNALCDESEIKRPVYECKYRKTDKRFEATIEVGGKKFSSRIGQPNKKMAEQVAALVALVGLNKRERLPGEWEE
;
A
#
# COMPACT_ATOMS: atom_id res chain seq x y z
N MET A 1 -16.88 -12.24 8.31
CA MET A 1 -18.24 -12.65 7.89
C MET A 1 -19.28 -11.54 8.09
N GLY A 2 -19.03 -10.29 7.63
CA GLY A 2 -19.97 -9.18 7.88
C GLY A 2 -20.07 -8.12 6.77
N CYS A 3 -19.44 -8.37 5.62
CA CYS A 3 -19.52 -7.47 4.46
C CYS A 3 -20.84 -7.69 3.70
N PRO A 4 -21.72 -6.69 3.58
CA PRO A 4 -22.98 -6.80 2.85
C PRO A 4 -22.87 -6.34 1.39
N LYS A 5 -21.68 -5.97 0.90
CA LYS A 5 -21.52 -5.49 -0.48
C LYS A 5 -21.88 -6.58 -1.47
N GLN A 6 -22.57 -6.22 -2.55
CA GLN A 6 -23.11 -7.16 -3.54
C GLN A 6 -22.04 -8.12 -4.11
N PHE A 7 -20.83 -7.64 -4.40
CA PHE A 7 -19.75 -8.51 -4.89
C PHE A 7 -19.37 -9.59 -3.86
N SER A 8 -19.39 -9.26 -2.57
CA SER A 8 -19.10 -10.20 -1.49
C SER A 8 -20.22 -11.23 -1.38
N LEU A 9 -21.48 -10.79 -1.48
CA LEU A 9 -22.64 -11.67 -1.41
C LEU A 9 -22.69 -12.63 -2.61
N ALA A 10 -22.49 -12.11 -3.83
CA ALA A 10 -22.44 -12.91 -5.05
C ALA A 10 -21.32 -13.95 -5.02
N GLY A 11 -20.18 -13.61 -4.42
CA GLY A 11 -19.06 -14.54 -4.22
C GLY A 11 -19.23 -15.51 -3.04
N GLY A 12 -20.37 -15.50 -2.32
CA GLY A 12 -20.58 -16.35 -1.14
C GLY A 12 -19.70 -15.98 0.06
N MET A 13 -19.13 -14.78 0.09
CA MET A 13 -18.25 -14.26 1.13
C MET A 13 -18.97 -13.27 2.06
N GLY A 14 -18.30 -12.84 3.12
CA GLY A 14 -18.80 -11.76 3.97
C GLY A 14 -20.07 -12.18 4.72
N ALA A 15 -21.13 -11.38 4.62
CA ALA A 15 -22.40 -11.67 5.30
C ALA A 15 -23.15 -12.87 4.70
N ALA A 16 -22.82 -13.33 3.49
CA ALA A 16 -23.42 -14.53 2.90
C ALA A 16 -23.08 -15.82 3.67
N LEU A 17 -21.97 -15.83 4.42
CA LEU A 17 -21.59 -16.96 5.27
C LEU A 17 -22.49 -17.09 6.51
N LEU A 18 -23.19 -16.02 6.93
CA LEU A 18 -24.08 -16.07 8.09
C LEU A 18 -25.27 -17.02 7.86
N SER A 19 -25.71 -17.19 6.61
CA SER A 19 -26.75 -18.15 6.24
C SER A 19 -26.19 -19.53 5.83
N LYS A 20 -24.88 -19.77 6.02
CA LYS A 20 -24.22 -21.05 5.72
C LYS A 20 -23.31 -21.47 6.88
N PRO A 21 -23.86 -21.80 8.07
CA PRO A 21 -23.08 -22.07 9.28
C PRO A 21 -22.04 -23.18 9.12
N GLU A 22 -22.40 -24.30 8.48
CA GLU A 22 -21.45 -25.40 8.24
C GLU A 22 -20.26 -24.97 7.38
N LYS A 23 -20.49 -24.15 6.36
CA LYS A 23 -19.40 -23.62 5.54
C LYS A 23 -18.52 -22.65 6.32
N ALA A 24 -19.12 -21.82 7.17
CA ALA A 24 -18.37 -20.92 8.03
C ALA A 24 -17.50 -21.71 9.03
N LYS A 25 -18.05 -22.77 9.62
CA LYS A 25 -17.34 -23.70 10.50
C LYS A 25 -16.12 -24.32 9.82
N GLU A 26 -16.31 -24.97 8.66
CA GLU A 26 -15.23 -25.59 7.89
C GLU A 26 -14.06 -24.62 7.62
N ILE A 27 -14.39 -23.39 7.20
CA ILE A 27 -13.39 -22.36 6.91
C ILE A 27 -12.61 -21.99 8.18
N VAL A 28 -13.33 -21.76 9.28
CA VAL A 28 -12.71 -21.30 10.54
C VAL A 28 -11.84 -22.41 11.15
N GLU A 29 -12.33 -23.65 11.19
CA GLU A 29 -11.54 -24.78 11.68
C GLU A 29 -10.25 -24.96 10.85
N ALA A 30 -10.34 -24.85 9.52
CA ALA A 30 -9.16 -24.90 8.66
C ALA A 30 -8.18 -23.74 8.91
N CYS A 31 -8.68 -22.51 9.12
CA CYS A 31 -7.84 -21.36 9.45
C CYS A 31 -7.18 -21.50 10.83
N VAL A 32 -7.93 -21.95 11.84
CA VAL A 32 -7.41 -22.14 13.20
C VAL A 32 -6.35 -23.24 13.22
N ALA A 33 -6.59 -24.37 12.54
CA ALA A 33 -5.65 -25.49 12.48
C ALA A 33 -4.34 -25.16 11.75
N SER A 34 -4.36 -24.22 10.80
CA SER A 34 -3.18 -23.86 9.98
C SER A 34 -2.40 -22.65 10.49
N SER A 35 -2.98 -21.83 11.37
CA SER A 35 -2.39 -20.55 11.76
C SER A 35 -1.50 -20.68 13.00
N THR A 36 -0.33 -20.05 12.96
CA THR A 36 0.54 -19.86 14.13
C THR A 36 0.21 -18.60 14.93
N ILE A 37 -0.73 -17.78 14.44
CA ILE A 37 -1.22 -16.57 15.09
C ILE A 37 -2.72 -16.65 15.39
N PRO A 38 -3.24 -15.90 16.39
CA PRO A 38 -4.65 -15.91 16.76
C PRO A 38 -5.59 -15.61 15.58
N ILE A 39 -6.60 -16.46 15.38
CA ILE A 39 -7.66 -16.24 14.39
C ILE A 39 -8.85 -15.55 15.07
N SER A 40 -9.35 -14.48 14.47
CA SER A 40 -10.57 -13.79 14.91
C SER A 40 -11.60 -13.72 13.80
N CYS A 41 -12.87 -13.60 14.18
CA CYS A 41 -13.97 -13.40 13.24
C CYS A 41 -14.61 -12.02 13.44
N LYS A 42 -15.21 -11.48 12.38
CA LYS A 42 -16.08 -10.30 12.46
C LYS A 42 -17.43 -10.57 11.79
N ILE A 43 -18.51 -10.43 12.53
CA ILE A 43 -19.88 -10.70 12.08
C ILE A 43 -20.75 -9.45 12.12
N ARG A 44 -21.92 -9.57 11.50
CA ARG A 44 -23.10 -8.77 11.78
C ARG A 44 -24.07 -9.65 12.57
N VAL A 45 -24.92 -9.04 13.38
CA VAL A 45 -26.02 -9.74 14.05
C VAL A 45 -27.01 -10.28 13.01
N LEU A 46 -27.55 -11.48 13.23
CA LEU A 46 -28.59 -12.11 12.42
C LEU A 46 -29.98 -11.59 12.84
N ASP A 47 -31.01 -11.92 12.06
CA ASP A 47 -32.38 -11.40 12.26
C ASP A 47 -32.90 -11.66 13.67
N LYS A 48 -32.66 -12.87 14.19
CA LYS A 48 -32.91 -13.25 15.57
C LYS A 48 -31.62 -13.25 16.38
N ARG A 49 -31.74 -12.81 17.64
CA ARG A 49 -30.64 -12.81 18.59
C ARG A 49 -30.15 -14.23 18.87
N GLU A 50 -31.07 -15.18 18.99
CA GLU A 50 -30.80 -16.59 19.30
C GLU A 50 -29.90 -17.21 18.22
N ASP A 51 -30.23 -16.96 16.94
CA ASP A 51 -29.42 -17.41 15.80
C ASP A 51 -28.02 -16.78 15.83
N THR A 52 -27.91 -15.51 16.24
CA THR A 52 -26.62 -14.86 16.43
C THR A 52 -25.81 -15.53 17.53
N LEU A 53 -26.44 -15.81 18.68
CA LEU A 53 -25.78 -16.46 19.80
C LEU A 53 -25.32 -17.89 19.43
N GLU A 54 -26.15 -18.67 18.74
CA GLU A 54 -25.78 -20.00 18.27
C GLU A 54 -24.59 -19.95 17.30
N PHE A 55 -24.61 -19.01 16.36
CA PHE A 55 -23.51 -18.81 15.42
C PHE A 55 -22.20 -18.43 16.15
N VAL A 56 -22.27 -17.53 17.13
CA VAL A 56 -21.10 -17.14 17.94
C VAL A 56 -20.57 -18.32 18.76
N LYS A 57 -21.44 -19.11 19.39
CA LYS A 57 -21.04 -20.33 20.13
C LYS A 57 -20.42 -21.37 19.22
N MET A 58 -20.91 -21.51 17.98
CA MET A 58 -20.30 -22.38 16.98
C MET A 58 -18.88 -21.92 16.66
N LEU A 59 -18.68 -20.63 16.41
CA LEU A 59 -17.35 -20.07 16.14
C LEU A 59 -16.40 -20.20 17.34
N GLU A 60 -16.89 -20.00 18.56
CA GLU A 60 -16.12 -20.21 19.80
C GLU A 60 -15.61 -21.66 19.89
N ARG A 61 -16.45 -22.66 19.59
CA ARG A 61 -16.05 -24.08 19.53
C ARG A 61 -15.01 -24.37 18.44
N CYS A 62 -14.96 -23.58 17.38
CA CYS A 62 -13.94 -23.71 16.33
C CYS A 62 -12.55 -23.21 16.79
N GLY A 63 -12.44 -22.56 17.95
CA GLY A 63 -11.16 -22.13 18.53
C GLY A 63 -10.70 -20.74 18.10
N ILE A 64 -11.61 -19.85 17.66
CA ILE A 64 -11.23 -18.44 17.45
C ILE A 64 -10.83 -17.77 18.77
N SER A 65 -9.99 -16.74 18.71
CA SER A 65 -9.46 -16.04 19.89
C SER A 65 -10.21 -14.75 20.25
N ALA A 66 -10.97 -14.19 19.31
CA ALA A 66 -11.85 -13.05 19.55
C ALA A 66 -12.92 -12.93 18.45
N ILE A 67 -14.04 -12.26 18.76
CA ILE A 67 -15.07 -11.97 17.76
C ILE A 67 -15.54 -10.51 17.80
N GLY A 68 -15.48 -9.85 16.65
CA GLY A 68 -16.08 -8.54 16.45
C GLY A 68 -17.54 -8.64 16.04
N ILE A 69 -18.43 -8.00 16.80
CA ILE A 69 -19.87 -7.99 16.50
C ILE A 69 -20.30 -6.58 16.12
N HIS A 70 -20.77 -6.43 14.88
CA HIS A 70 -21.48 -5.22 14.46
C HIS A 70 -22.97 -5.42 14.73
N GLY A 71 -23.55 -4.64 15.65
CA GLY A 71 -24.96 -4.71 16.06
C GLY A 71 -25.99 -4.26 15.01
N ARG A 72 -25.64 -4.31 13.72
CA ARG A 72 -26.58 -4.10 12.60
C ARG A 72 -26.74 -5.39 11.81
N ARG A 73 -27.96 -5.66 11.35
CA ARG A 73 -28.32 -6.73 10.42
C ARG A 73 -27.64 -6.53 9.07
N ARG A 74 -27.69 -7.54 8.21
CA ARG A 74 -27.07 -7.51 6.87
C ARG A 74 -27.50 -6.29 6.06
N ASP A 75 -28.80 -6.02 6.00
CA ASP A 75 -29.39 -5.03 5.09
C ASP A 75 -29.45 -3.61 5.68
N GLU A 76 -29.06 -3.48 6.95
CA GLU A 76 -29.03 -2.21 7.68
C GLU A 76 -27.76 -1.39 7.41
N ARG A 77 -27.97 -0.08 7.28
CA ARG A 77 -26.99 0.96 6.94
C ARG A 77 -26.69 1.87 8.13
N GLN A 78 -26.01 2.98 7.89
CA GLN A 78 -25.53 3.89 8.92
C GLN A 78 -26.63 4.45 9.82
N GLY A 79 -27.78 4.81 9.23
CA GLY A 79 -28.90 5.43 9.94
C GLY A 79 -29.63 4.47 10.87
N ASP A 80 -29.50 3.17 10.62
CA ASP A 80 -30.20 2.16 11.40
C ASP A 80 -29.57 1.94 12.78
N ALA A 81 -30.42 1.54 13.72
CA ALA A 81 -30.08 1.33 15.11
C ALA A 81 -28.97 0.28 15.26
N ASN A 82 -28.05 0.54 16.19
CA ASN A 82 -27.06 -0.45 16.60
C ASN A 82 -27.59 -1.17 17.84
N ARG A 83 -27.80 -2.49 17.76
CA ARG A 83 -28.36 -3.32 18.84
C ARG A 83 -27.29 -3.67 19.87
N VAL A 84 -26.98 -2.69 20.71
CA VAL A 84 -25.95 -2.81 21.77
C VAL A 84 -26.38 -3.81 22.85
N ASP A 85 -27.68 -3.90 23.09
CA ASP A 85 -28.33 -4.88 23.97
C ASP A 85 -28.07 -6.32 23.53
N GLU A 86 -28.22 -6.63 22.24
CA GLU A 86 -27.89 -7.98 21.73
C GLU A 86 -26.40 -8.30 21.87
N ILE A 87 -25.52 -7.34 21.62
CA ILE A 87 -24.07 -7.52 21.83
C ILE A 87 -23.79 -7.84 23.31
N ARG A 88 -24.45 -7.15 24.24
CA ARG A 88 -24.31 -7.35 25.68
C ARG A 88 -24.76 -8.73 26.13
N GLU A 89 -25.87 -9.21 25.60
CA GLU A 89 -26.38 -10.54 25.94
C GLU A 89 -25.49 -11.64 25.40
N ILE A 90 -24.97 -11.48 24.18
CA ILE A 90 -23.99 -12.41 23.62
C ILE A 90 -22.70 -12.41 24.45
N ALA A 91 -22.19 -11.23 24.83
CA ALA A 91 -20.97 -11.11 25.63
C ALA A 91 -21.08 -11.75 27.02
N ARG A 92 -22.28 -11.84 27.59
CA ARG A 92 -22.53 -12.57 28.85
C ARG A 92 -22.62 -14.08 28.68
N ALA A 93 -22.90 -14.55 27.46
CA ALA A 93 -23.23 -15.95 27.19
C ALA A 93 -22.07 -16.78 26.61
N VAL A 94 -20.93 -16.14 26.30
CA VAL A 94 -19.73 -16.79 25.78
C VAL A 94 -18.49 -16.38 26.58
N SER A 95 -17.44 -17.19 26.55
CA SER A 95 -16.18 -16.93 27.27
C SER A 95 -15.17 -16.16 26.40
N LEU A 96 -15.38 -16.15 25.09
CA LEU A 96 -14.57 -15.44 24.10
C LEU A 96 -14.61 -13.90 24.28
N PRO A 97 -13.47 -13.19 24.11
CA PRO A 97 -13.47 -11.73 24.04
C PRO A 97 -14.36 -11.18 22.90
N ILE A 98 -15.38 -10.42 23.27
CA ILE A 98 -16.24 -9.70 22.33
C ILE A 98 -15.67 -8.31 22.04
N ILE A 99 -15.66 -7.94 20.76
CA ILE A 99 -15.28 -6.60 20.29
C ILE A 99 -16.52 -5.91 19.72
N ALA A 100 -17.08 -4.95 20.46
CA ALA A 100 -18.29 -4.23 20.05
C ALA A 100 -18.02 -3.25 18.90
N ASN A 101 -18.91 -3.22 17.90
CA ASN A 101 -18.80 -2.37 16.72
C ASN A 101 -20.16 -1.79 16.32
N GLY A 102 -20.15 -0.62 15.67
CA GLY A 102 -21.33 -0.02 15.03
C GLY A 102 -21.68 1.41 15.47
N SER A 103 -21.18 1.85 16.62
CA SER A 103 -21.57 3.09 17.31
C SER A 103 -20.75 4.34 16.94
N SER A 104 -20.14 4.41 15.75
CA SER A 104 -19.35 5.61 15.35
C SER A 104 -20.13 6.93 15.30
N ASN A 105 -21.46 6.91 15.29
CA ASN A 105 -22.28 8.13 15.33
C ASN A 105 -22.46 8.68 16.75
N THR A 106 -22.31 7.83 17.77
CA THR A 106 -22.49 8.21 19.18
C THR A 106 -21.14 8.45 19.87
N VAL A 107 -20.08 7.79 19.41
CA VAL A 107 -18.71 7.99 19.91
C VAL A 107 -18.12 9.27 19.31
N LYS A 108 -18.07 10.33 20.10
CA LYS A 108 -17.59 11.66 19.68
C LYS A 108 -16.21 11.97 20.24
N GLU A 109 -15.92 11.49 21.45
CA GLU A 109 -14.66 11.69 22.18
C GLU A 109 -14.11 10.38 22.75
N TYR A 110 -12.88 10.41 23.27
CA TYR A 110 -12.20 9.23 23.82
C TYR A 110 -13.01 8.55 24.94
N ALA A 111 -13.61 9.34 25.85
CA ALA A 111 -14.40 8.82 26.96
C ALA A 111 -15.63 8.01 26.51
N ASP A 112 -16.20 8.31 25.34
CA ASP A 112 -17.34 7.56 24.79
C ASP A 112 -16.98 6.14 24.38
N ILE A 113 -15.69 5.85 24.14
CA ILE A 113 -15.22 4.49 23.86
C ILE A 113 -15.46 3.61 25.08
N ALA A 114 -15.13 4.11 26.28
CA ALA A 114 -15.35 3.40 27.54
C ALA A 114 -16.85 3.23 27.82
N LYS A 115 -17.66 4.27 27.60
CA LYS A 115 -19.13 4.19 27.74
C LYS A 115 -19.72 3.12 26.81
N PHE A 116 -19.30 3.09 25.55
CA PHE A 116 -19.79 2.08 24.60
C PHE A 116 -19.38 0.67 25.00
N ARG A 117 -18.13 0.48 25.46
CA ARG A 117 -17.64 -0.80 25.98
C ARG A 117 -18.50 -1.31 27.15
N GLU A 118 -18.77 -0.43 28.11
CA GLU A 118 -19.57 -0.75 29.29
C GLU A 118 -21.01 -1.09 28.94
N GLN A 119 -21.66 -0.26 28.12
CA GLN A 119 -23.03 -0.49 27.65
C GLN A 119 -23.18 -1.82 26.90
N SER A 120 -22.19 -2.19 26.10
CA SER A 120 -22.19 -3.44 25.35
C SER A 120 -21.71 -4.65 26.16
N GLY A 121 -21.24 -4.48 27.39
CA GLY A 121 -20.61 -5.55 28.18
C GLY A 121 -19.44 -6.25 27.48
N ALA A 122 -18.81 -5.59 26.51
CA ALA A 122 -17.80 -6.20 25.64
C ALA A 122 -16.39 -6.00 26.22
N SER A 123 -15.46 -6.86 25.86
CA SER A 123 -14.06 -6.73 26.29
C SER A 123 -13.40 -5.51 25.65
N SER A 124 -13.72 -5.23 24.38
CA SER A 124 -13.10 -4.16 23.59
C SER A 124 -14.10 -3.49 22.64
N VAL A 125 -13.70 -2.37 22.05
CA VAL A 125 -14.49 -1.61 21.05
C VAL A 125 -13.69 -1.48 19.77
N MET A 126 -14.36 -1.62 18.63
CA MET A 126 -13.82 -1.35 17.30
C MET A 126 -14.55 -0.16 16.67
N LEU A 127 -13.80 0.89 16.34
CA LEU A 127 -14.29 2.04 15.58
C LEU A 127 -13.82 1.98 14.13
N ALA A 128 -14.69 2.38 13.20
CA ALA A 128 -14.35 2.44 11.77
C ALA A 128 -14.50 3.87 11.24
N ARG A 129 -15.75 4.35 11.08
CA ARG A 129 -16.00 5.66 10.46
C ARG A 129 -15.40 6.82 11.24
N ARG A 130 -15.57 6.83 12.57
CA ARG A 130 -15.04 7.89 13.41
C ARG A 130 -13.52 7.98 13.29
N ALA A 131 -12.83 6.83 13.36
CA ALA A 131 -11.39 6.72 13.17
C ALA A 131 -10.93 7.13 11.76
N LEU A 132 -11.71 6.83 10.71
CA LEU A 132 -11.41 7.26 9.34
C LEU A 132 -11.45 8.79 9.19
N THR A 133 -12.41 9.45 9.85
CA THR A 133 -12.57 10.91 9.77
C THR A 133 -11.70 11.67 10.77
N SER A 134 -11.34 11.03 11.89
CA SER A 134 -10.55 11.63 12.97
C SER A 134 -9.84 10.53 13.75
N PRO A 135 -8.63 10.13 13.31
CA PRO A 135 -7.82 9.10 13.98
C PRO A 135 -7.49 9.43 15.43
N SER A 136 -7.41 10.71 15.79
CA SER A 136 -7.18 11.17 17.16
C SER A 136 -8.30 10.85 18.14
N ILE A 137 -9.41 10.25 17.70
CA ILE A 137 -10.43 9.69 18.60
C ILE A 137 -9.85 8.72 19.64
N PHE A 138 -8.69 8.13 19.37
CA PHE A 138 -7.98 7.23 20.29
C PHE A 138 -7.02 7.94 21.26
N ARG A 139 -6.92 9.27 21.23
CA ARG A 139 -6.08 10.04 22.15
C ARG A 139 -6.83 10.36 23.44
N PRO A 140 -6.32 9.96 24.63
CA PRO A 140 -6.91 10.33 25.91
C PRO A 140 -6.95 11.84 26.15
N GLU A 141 -6.00 12.59 25.57
CA GLU A 141 -5.86 14.04 25.75
C GLU A 141 -6.85 14.85 24.91
N GLY A 142 -7.59 14.19 24.02
CA GLY A 142 -8.56 14.83 23.13
C GLY A 142 -8.17 14.81 21.66
N LEU A 143 -9.09 15.32 20.83
CA LEU A 143 -8.96 15.31 19.38
C LEU A 143 -7.89 16.32 18.92
N ALA A 144 -7.08 15.90 17.96
CA ALA A 144 -6.25 16.83 17.19
C ALA A 144 -7.13 17.68 16.28
N THR A 145 -6.58 18.81 15.83
CA THR A 145 -7.18 19.56 14.74
C THR A 145 -7.13 18.75 13.46
N ASN A 146 -8.09 19.01 12.56
CA ASN A 146 -8.15 18.32 11.26
C ASN A 146 -6.88 18.53 10.43
N GLU A 147 -6.24 19.69 10.58
CA GLU A 147 -4.98 20.01 9.91
C GLU A 147 -3.82 19.16 10.43
N GLU A 148 -3.67 19.04 11.75
CA GLU A 148 -2.64 18.18 12.35
C GLU A 148 -2.82 16.73 11.89
N GLU A 149 -4.04 16.20 11.93
CA GLU A 149 -4.32 14.82 11.50
C GLU A 149 -3.98 14.58 10.04
N ILE A 150 -4.32 15.53 9.16
CA ILE A 150 -4.05 15.41 7.72
C ILE A 150 -2.55 15.51 7.45
N CYS A 151 -1.85 16.47 8.07
CA CYS A 151 -0.41 16.63 7.93
C CYS A 151 0.35 15.39 8.45
N ASP A 152 -0.07 14.82 9.58
CA ASP A 152 0.54 13.61 10.12
C ASP A 152 0.25 12.37 9.26
N PHE A 153 -0.95 12.26 8.70
CA PHE A 153 -1.24 11.23 7.71
C PHE A 153 -0.37 11.38 6.45
N LEU A 154 -0.23 12.60 5.92
CA LEU A 154 0.59 12.86 4.73
C LEU A 154 2.07 12.55 4.96
N LYS A 155 2.60 12.80 6.17
CA LYS A 155 3.96 12.36 6.55
C LYS A 155 4.12 10.85 6.39
N LEU A 156 3.17 10.07 6.89
CA LEU A 156 3.20 8.60 6.78
C LEU A 156 2.98 8.14 5.34
N ALA A 157 2.05 8.76 4.61
CA ALA A 157 1.81 8.49 3.20
C ALA A 157 3.10 8.71 2.37
N CYS A 158 3.82 9.80 2.62
CA CYS A 158 5.11 10.08 1.97
C CYS A 158 6.19 9.07 2.37
N LYS A 159 6.25 8.69 3.64
CA LYS A 159 7.22 7.72 4.17
C LYS A 159 7.06 6.35 3.52
N TYR A 160 5.83 5.87 3.41
CA TYR A 160 5.51 4.53 2.91
C TYR A 160 5.15 4.49 1.43
N ASP A 161 5.30 5.61 0.71
CA ASP A 161 5.00 5.73 -0.73
C ASP A 161 3.57 5.30 -1.07
N GLU A 162 2.62 5.76 -0.24
CA GLU A 162 1.22 5.38 -0.34
C GLU A 162 0.62 5.82 -1.68
N ASN A 163 -0.32 5.01 -2.18
CA ASN A 163 -0.94 5.27 -3.47
C ASN A 163 -1.68 6.62 -3.47
N PHE A 164 -1.52 7.39 -4.54
CA PHE A 164 -2.18 8.68 -4.71
C PHE A 164 -3.70 8.63 -4.51
N THR A 165 -4.39 7.67 -5.13
CA THR A 165 -5.86 7.60 -5.05
C THR A 165 -6.34 7.25 -3.65
N ALA A 166 -5.61 6.38 -2.94
CA ALA A 166 -5.89 6.05 -1.55
C ALA A 166 -5.62 7.24 -0.62
N THR A 167 -4.48 7.91 -0.80
CA THR A 167 -4.11 9.12 -0.06
C THR A 167 -5.18 10.21 -0.23
N LYS A 168 -5.55 10.51 -1.47
CA LYS A 168 -6.60 11.49 -1.80
C LYS A 168 -7.93 11.12 -1.16
N TYR A 169 -8.34 9.85 -1.23
CA TYR A 169 -9.57 9.37 -0.60
C TYR A 169 -9.56 9.60 0.92
N VAL A 170 -8.47 9.24 1.61
CA VAL A 170 -8.38 9.39 3.07
C VAL A 170 -8.44 10.86 3.48
N VAL A 171 -7.65 11.73 2.84
CA VAL A 171 -7.66 13.18 3.14
C VAL A 171 -9.05 13.78 2.91
N GLN A 172 -9.74 13.41 1.83
CA GLN A 172 -11.12 13.85 1.59
C GLN A 172 -12.10 13.38 2.67
N ARG A 173 -11.92 12.15 3.19
CA ARG A 173 -12.75 11.65 4.30
C ARG A 173 -12.49 12.39 5.61
N MET A 174 -11.25 12.76 5.89
CA MET A 174 -10.91 13.62 7.03
C MET A 174 -11.50 15.01 6.87
N LEU A 175 -11.46 15.59 5.66
CA LEU A 175 -12.02 16.92 5.39
C LEU A 175 -13.55 16.96 5.49
N GLY A 176 -14.26 15.92 5.08
CA GLY A 176 -15.73 15.91 5.07
C GLY A 176 -16.29 17.06 4.20
N SER A 177 -17.17 17.90 4.76
CA SER A 177 -17.71 19.07 4.07
C SER A 177 -16.69 20.20 3.86
N LYS A 178 -15.57 20.21 4.59
CA LYS A 178 -14.53 21.23 4.46
C LYS A 178 -13.81 21.20 3.11
N GLN A 179 -14.01 20.16 2.31
CA GLN A 179 -13.50 20.08 0.94
C GLN A 179 -13.96 21.26 0.07
N GLU A 180 -15.15 21.82 0.34
CA GLU A 180 -15.72 22.92 -0.41
C GLU A 180 -15.35 24.28 0.19
N SER A 181 -15.32 24.38 1.53
CA SER A 181 -15.09 25.65 2.23
C SER A 181 -13.60 25.99 2.39
N ASP A 182 -12.74 25.01 2.69
CA ASP A 182 -11.30 25.21 2.90
C ASP A 182 -10.56 25.29 1.54
N PRO A 183 -9.80 26.37 1.25
CA PRO A 183 -8.99 26.46 0.04
C PRO A 183 -8.06 25.26 -0.19
N ARG A 184 -7.47 24.70 0.88
CA ARG A 184 -6.59 23.52 0.82
C ARG A 184 -7.40 22.27 0.50
N GLY A 185 -8.64 22.20 0.99
CA GLY A 185 -9.60 21.17 0.64
C GLY A 185 -9.93 21.16 -0.85
N ARG A 186 -10.23 22.34 -1.43
CA ARG A 186 -10.47 22.49 -2.88
C ARG A 186 -9.25 22.08 -3.70
N GLN A 187 -8.05 22.50 -3.28
CA GLN A 187 -6.80 22.09 -3.93
C GLN A 187 -6.59 20.57 -3.84
N THR A 188 -6.92 19.93 -2.71
CA THR A 188 -6.85 18.47 -2.55
C THR A 188 -7.81 17.76 -3.52
N VAL A 189 -9.01 18.31 -3.75
CA VAL A 189 -9.95 17.76 -4.75
C VAL A 189 -9.39 17.88 -6.17
N MET A 190 -8.68 18.95 -6.49
CA MET A 190 -8.05 19.16 -7.81
C MET A 190 -6.72 18.43 -8.00
N ALA A 191 -6.07 17.97 -6.92
CA ALA A 191 -4.76 17.34 -6.97
C ALA A 191 -4.71 16.09 -7.86
N ALA A 192 -3.61 15.94 -8.61
CA ALA A 192 -3.35 14.80 -9.49
C ALA A 192 -2.18 13.91 -9.02
N SER A 193 -1.52 14.29 -7.92
CA SER A 193 -0.43 13.55 -7.31
C SER A 193 -0.38 13.74 -5.79
N VAL A 194 0.35 12.87 -5.08
CA VAL A 194 0.60 13.04 -3.63
C VAL A 194 1.35 14.36 -3.38
N LEU A 195 2.30 14.73 -4.25
CA LEU A 195 3.03 16.00 -4.15
C LEU A 195 2.08 17.21 -4.20
N ASP A 196 1.07 17.20 -5.06
CA ASP A 196 0.09 18.30 -5.14
C ASP A 196 -0.73 18.42 -3.85
N ILE A 197 -1.10 17.28 -3.25
CA ILE A 197 -1.76 17.27 -1.94
C ILE A 197 -0.78 17.83 -0.89
N CYS A 198 0.47 17.37 -0.86
CA CYS A 198 1.47 17.89 0.07
C CYS A 198 1.71 19.39 -0.08
N LYS A 199 1.68 19.94 -1.30
CA LYS A 199 1.75 21.39 -1.54
C LYS A 199 0.56 22.12 -0.95
N ALA A 200 -0.66 21.59 -1.13
CA ALA A 200 -1.87 22.19 -0.58
C ALA A 200 -1.84 22.28 0.96
N TRP A 201 -1.14 21.35 1.61
CA TRP A 201 -0.99 21.28 3.07
C TRP A 201 0.37 21.76 3.58
N SER A 202 1.15 22.45 2.75
CA SER A 202 2.46 23.01 3.13
C SER A 202 3.45 21.99 3.72
N VAL A 203 3.40 20.73 3.25
CA VAL A 203 4.28 19.61 3.66
C VAL A 203 5.04 18.99 2.47
N SER A 204 5.31 19.79 1.43
CA SER A 204 6.02 19.32 0.22
C SER A 204 7.49 18.98 0.46
N ASP A 205 8.13 19.62 1.45
CA ASP A 205 9.47 19.32 1.92
C ASP A 205 9.59 17.86 2.41
N ILE A 206 8.56 17.37 3.11
CA ILE A 206 8.50 15.99 3.63
C ILE A 206 8.41 14.99 2.47
N TYR A 207 7.63 15.31 1.44
CA TYR A 207 7.56 14.49 0.23
C TYR A 207 8.93 14.38 -0.46
N GLU A 208 9.61 15.50 -0.68
CA GLU A 208 10.93 15.51 -1.32
C GLU A 208 11.99 14.81 -0.46
N TYR A 209 11.93 14.96 0.87
CA TYR A 209 12.78 14.22 1.78
C TYR A 209 12.65 12.71 1.59
N TYR A 210 11.44 12.15 1.69
CA TYR A 210 11.25 10.71 1.57
C TYR A 210 11.49 10.18 0.15
N LYS A 211 11.20 10.99 -0.87
CA LYS A 211 11.61 10.69 -2.25
C LYS A 211 13.13 10.59 -2.39
N SER A 212 13.89 11.48 -1.74
CA SER A 212 15.35 11.41 -1.72
C SER A 212 15.86 10.18 -0.96
N VAL A 213 15.23 9.81 0.16
CA VAL A 213 15.55 8.60 0.94
C VAL A 213 15.34 7.35 0.08
N ARG A 214 14.21 7.25 -0.64
CA ARG A 214 13.96 6.14 -1.56
C ARG A 214 14.99 6.07 -2.68
N ARG A 215 15.32 7.21 -3.30
CA ARG A 215 16.39 7.29 -4.32
C ARG A 215 17.76 6.85 -3.78
N ARG A 216 18.07 7.15 -2.51
CA ARG A 216 19.31 6.72 -1.85
C ARG A 216 19.28 5.23 -1.48
N ALA A 217 18.17 4.70 -0.98
CA ALA A 217 18.01 3.28 -0.71
C ALA A 217 18.09 2.44 -2.00
N GLN A 218 17.67 3.03 -3.13
CA GLN A 218 17.87 2.48 -4.46
C GLN A 218 19.31 2.62 -4.99
N LYS A 219 20.25 3.28 -4.29
CA LYS A 219 21.69 3.30 -4.67
C LYS A 219 22.35 1.94 -4.37
N ARG A 220 22.01 0.99 -5.24
CA ARG A 220 22.76 -0.07 -5.91
C ARG A 220 24.08 -0.53 -5.27
N SER A 221 24.14 -1.80 -4.86
CA SER A 221 25.41 -2.51 -4.71
C SER A 221 25.87 -3.02 -6.08
N PHE A 222 27.11 -2.72 -6.48
CA PHE A 222 27.79 -3.45 -7.55
C PHE A 222 27.89 -4.92 -7.16
N GLN A 223 27.44 -5.85 -8.00
CA GLN A 223 27.74 -7.27 -7.83
C GLN A 223 28.78 -7.64 -8.89
N CYS A 224 29.98 -8.01 -8.43
CA CYS A 224 31.04 -8.56 -9.26
C CYS A 224 30.84 -10.07 -9.36
N ASP A 225 30.81 -10.62 -10.56
CA ASP A 225 30.90 -12.06 -10.76
C ASP A 225 32.38 -12.42 -10.96
N GLU A 226 32.99 -13.02 -9.94
CA GLU A 226 34.42 -13.40 -9.93
C GLU A 226 34.77 -14.45 -11.01
N GLN A 227 33.78 -15.14 -11.60
CA GLN A 227 34.03 -16.16 -12.62
C GLN A 227 34.06 -15.62 -14.06
N MET A 228 33.49 -14.43 -14.32
CA MET A 228 33.39 -13.87 -15.69
C MET A 228 34.05 -12.49 -15.87
N ASP A 229 34.56 -11.87 -14.80
CA ASP A 229 35.12 -10.51 -14.80
C ASP A 229 34.14 -9.47 -15.43
N VAL A 230 32.85 -9.65 -15.15
CA VAL A 230 31.77 -8.77 -15.59
C VAL A 230 31.22 -8.04 -14.38
N GLN A 231 31.17 -6.70 -14.45
CA GLN A 231 30.47 -5.88 -13.48
C GLN A 231 28.99 -5.77 -13.87
N PHE A 232 28.12 -6.26 -12.99
CA PHE A 232 26.67 -6.18 -13.20
C PHE A 232 26.06 -4.99 -12.46
N ILE A 233 25.24 -4.23 -13.19
CA ILE A 233 24.33 -3.25 -12.59
C ILE A 233 22.96 -3.44 -13.24
N ASP A 234 21.98 -3.77 -12.42
CA ASP A 234 20.60 -3.91 -12.88
C ASP A 234 20.03 -2.52 -13.18
N LEU A 235 20.01 -2.19 -14.47
CA LEU A 235 19.52 -0.94 -15.02
C LEU A 235 18.44 -1.21 -16.06
N THR A 236 17.39 -0.38 -16.03
CA THR A 236 16.36 -0.35 -17.08
C THR A 236 16.31 1.01 -17.78
N PHE A 237 15.70 1.02 -18.97
CA PHE A 237 15.66 2.19 -19.85
C PHE A 237 14.20 2.59 -20.13
N PRO A 238 13.82 3.87 -19.95
CA PRO A 238 12.49 4.36 -20.32
C PRO A 238 12.27 4.22 -21.83
N SER A 239 11.42 3.26 -22.23
CA SER A 239 11.15 2.93 -23.65
C SER A 239 10.74 4.12 -24.52
N LYS A 240 10.18 5.18 -23.93
CA LYS A 240 9.71 6.38 -24.62
C LYS A 240 10.84 7.31 -25.09
N ARG A 241 12.04 7.27 -24.47
CA ARG A 241 13.11 8.26 -24.75
C ARG A 241 13.99 8.00 -25.97
N LEU A 242 13.95 6.80 -26.55
CA LEU A 242 14.64 6.53 -27.83
C LEU A 242 13.82 6.94 -29.06
N ARG A 243 12.53 7.23 -28.87
CA ARG A 243 11.60 7.64 -29.94
C ARG A 243 11.53 9.16 -30.11
N ASP A 244 11.88 9.91 -29.07
CA ASP A 244 11.86 11.37 -29.07
C ASP A 244 13.17 11.90 -29.67
N ARG A 245 13.24 11.92 -31.01
CA ARG A 245 14.42 12.34 -31.76
C ARG A 245 14.25 13.79 -32.22
N HIS A 246 14.97 14.70 -31.56
CA HIS A 246 15.95 15.59 -32.21
C HIS A 246 16.89 16.17 -31.12
N GLY A 247 18.17 15.75 -31.10
CA GLY A 247 19.23 16.45 -30.36
C GLY A 247 19.64 15.92 -28.97
N SER A 248 18.96 14.92 -28.39
CA SER A 248 19.33 14.40 -27.06
C SER A 248 20.54 13.44 -27.12
N VAL A 249 21.54 13.70 -26.27
CA VAL A 249 22.76 12.89 -26.17
C VAL A 249 22.43 11.56 -25.49
N THR A 250 22.65 10.43 -26.17
CA THR A 250 22.35 9.08 -25.63
C THR A 250 23.54 8.48 -24.86
N PRO A 251 23.33 7.50 -23.96
CA PRO A 251 24.41 6.78 -23.29
C PRO A 251 25.53 6.30 -24.23
N LYS A 252 25.19 5.69 -25.38
CA LYS A 252 26.20 5.28 -26.38
C LYS A 252 27.00 6.45 -26.95
N CYS A 253 26.35 7.61 -27.17
CA CYS A 253 27.03 8.80 -27.69
C CYS A 253 28.06 9.32 -26.68
N VAL A 254 27.67 9.44 -25.41
CA VAL A 254 28.58 9.89 -24.33
C VAL A 254 29.75 8.92 -24.16
N LEU A 255 29.47 7.63 -24.16
CA LEU A 255 30.50 6.62 -23.96
C LEU A 255 31.50 6.56 -25.12
N ASN A 256 31.04 6.69 -26.37
CA ASN A 256 31.93 6.76 -27.53
C ASN A 256 32.83 8.00 -27.47
N ALA A 257 32.27 9.17 -27.14
CA ALA A 257 33.05 10.40 -26.96
C ALA A 257 34.10 10.24 -25.87
N LEU A 258 33.75 9.60 -24.75
CA LEU A 258 34.68 9.31 -23.66
C LEU A 258 35.83 8.38 -24.09
N CYS A 259 35.54 7.38 -24.91
CA CYS A 259 36.57 6.47 -25.43
C CYS A 259 37.51 7.21 -26.39
N ASP A 260 36.96 8.01 -27.30
CA ASP A 260 37.73 8.81 -28.25
C ASP A 260 38.65 9.83 -27.51
N GLU A 261 38.16 10.48 -26.45
CA GLU A 261 38.95 11.40 -25.60
C GLU A 261 40.06 10.72 -24.79
N SER A 262 39.84 9.46 -24.41
CA SER A 262 40.76 8.71 -23.54
C SER A 262 41.71 7.80 -24.32
N GLU A 263 41.71 7.89 -25.66
CA GLU A 263 42.44 6.99 -26.58
C GLU A 263 42.14 5.51 -26.35
N ILE A 264 40.97 5.19 -25.79
CA ILE A 264 40.51 3.82 -25.57
C ILE A 264 39.79 3.35 -26.84
N LYS A 265 40.06 2.11 -27.26
CA LYS A 265 39.33 1.49 -28.38
C LYS A 265 37.83 1.56 -28.14
N ARG A 266 37.08 1.95 -29.16
CA ARG A 266 35.61 2.07 -29.10
C ARG A 266 34.95 0.77 -28.59
N PRO A 267 33.87 0.89 -27.81
CA PRO A 267 33.20 -0.24 -27.18
C PRO A 267 32.67 -1.26 -28.17
N VAL A 268 32.89 -2.55 -27.87
CA VAL A 268 32.26 -3.66 -28.58
C VAL A 268 31.05 -4.14 -27.77
N TYR A 269 29.92 -4.35 -28.46
CA TYR A 269 28.67 -4.79 -27.86
C TYR A 269 28.36 -6.21 -28.29
N GLU A 270 28.23 -7.12 -27.34
CA GLU A 270 27.74 -8.48 -27.55
C GLU A 270 26.29 -8.54 -27.10
N CYS A 271 25.36 -8.82 -28.03
CA CYS A 271 23.94 -8.89 -27.71
C CYS A 271 23.43 -10.33 -27.76
N LYS A 272 22.74 -10.75 -26.70
CA LYS A 272 22.13 -12.07 -26.57
C LYS A 272 20.61 -11.96 -26.54
N TYR A 273 19.94 -12.80 -27.31
CA TYR A 273 18.49 -12.96 -27.23
C TYR A 273 18.13 -14.03 -26.19
N ARG A 274 17.34 -13.65 -25.19
CA ARG A 274 16.90 -14.50 -24.10
C ARG A 274 15.56 -15.13 -24.47
N LYS A 275 15.59 -16.44 -24.77
CA LYS A 275 14.40 -17.20 -25.19
C LYS A 275 13.34 -17.32 -24.08
N THR A 276 13.73 -17.25 -22.81
CA THR A 276 12.84 -17.46 -21.66
C THR A 276 11.77 -16.37 -21.52
N ASP A 277 12.10 -15.12 -21.83
CA ASP A 277 11.18 -13.97 -21.70
C ASP A 277 11.09 -13.11 -22.97
N LYS A 278 11.69 -13.57 -24.07
CA LYS A 278 11.70 -12.91 -25.39
C LYS A 278 12.31 -11.50 -25.33
N ARG A 279 13.34 -11.29 -24.50
CA ARG A 279 14.07 -10.02 -24.35
C ARG A 279 15.50 -10.09 -24.85
N PHE A 280 16.15 -8.94 -24.98
CA PHE A 280 17.54 -8.77 -25.38
C PHE A 280 18.39 -8.30 -24.20
N GLU A 281 19.56 -8.88 -24.05
CA GLU A 281 20.60 -8.44 -23.13
C GLU A 281 21.83 -8.04 -23.94
N ALA A 282 22.61 -7.07 -23.46
CA ALA A 282 23.86 -6.71 -24.08
C ALA A 282 24.96 -6.56 -23.04
N THR A 283 26.10 -7.16 -23.35
CA THR A 283 27.35 -6.98 -22.63
C THR A 283 28.24 -6.04 -23.44
N ILE A 284 28.91 -5.13 -22.76
CA ILE A 284 29.83 -4.17 -23.38
C ILE A 284 31.21 -4.31 -22.75
N GLU A 285 32.26 -4.22 -23.57
CA GLU A 285 33.64 -4.19 -23.11
C GLU A 285 34.27 -2.82 -23.39
N VAL A 286 34.80 -2.17 -22.36
CA VAL A 286 35.49 -0.87 -22.42
C VAL A 286 36.73 -0.90 -21.54
N GLY A 287 37.90 -0.61 -22.11
CA GLY A 287 39.15 -0.52 -21.35
C GLY A 287 39.51 -1.82 -20.61
N GLY A 288 39.22 -2.97 -21.21
CA GLY A 288 39.48 -4.30 -20.62
C GLY A 288 38.48 -4.74 -19.55
N LYS A 289 37.44 -3.95 -19.26
CA LYS A 289 36.38 -4.29 -18.30
C LYS A 289 35.06 -4.56 -19.02
N LYS A 290 34.33 -5.56 -18.56
CA LYS A 290 33.01 -5.91 -19.08
C LYS A 290 31.89 -5.42 -18.18
N PHE A 291 30.82 -4.93 -18.78
CA PHE A 291 29.65 -4.39 -18.10
C PHE A 291 28.37 -4.97 -18.72
N SER A 292 27.41 -5.36 -17.89
CA SER A 292 26.08 -5.82 -18.35
C SER A 292 24.97 -5.48 -17.34
N SER A 293 23.71 -5.47 -17.79
CA SER A 293 22.51 -5.41 -16.96
C SER A 293 21.75 -6.73 -17.08
N ARG A 294 21.32 -7.32 -15.96
CA ARG A 294 20.57 -8.59 -15.98
C ARG A 294 19.11 -8.39 -16.41
N ILE A 295 18.68 -7.13 -16.54
CA ILE A 295 17.31 -6.78 -16.94
C ILE A 295 17.18 -6.73 -18.47
N GLY A 296 16.43 -7.68 -19.02
CA GLY A 296 16.19 -7.82 -20.45
C GLY A 296 15.39 -6.66 -21.06
N GLN A 297 15.81 -6.22 -22.25
CA GLN A 297 15.26 -5.10 -23.00
C GLN A 297 14.39 -5.57 -24.18
N PRO A 298 13.41 -4.76 -24.65
CA PRO A 298 12.49 -5.18 -25.71
C PRO A 298 13.13 -5.29 -27.10
N ASN A 299 14.30 -4.68 -27.34
CA ASN A 299 15.02 -4.76 -28.61
C ASN A 299 16.54 -4.56 -28.42
N LYS A 300 17.32 -4.99 -29.42
CA LYS A 300 18.80 -4.90 -29.43
C LYS A 300 19.31 -3.47 -29.18
N LYS A 301 18.71 -2.47 -29.82
CA LYS A 301 19.12 -1.06 -29.68
C LYS A 301 18.99 -0.56 -28.24
N MET A 302 17.94 -0.96 -27.53
CA MET A 302 17.75 -0.64 -26.11
C MET A 302 18.74 -1.39 -25.22
N ALA A 303 18.98 -2.67 -25.50
CA ALA A 303 19.97 -3.47 -24.77
C ALA A 303 21.35 -2.81 -24.82
N GLU A 304 21.80 -2.36 -25.99
CA GLU A 304 23.09 -1.68 -26.15
C GLU A 304 23.14 -0.33 -25.41
N GLN A 305 22.04 0.43 -25.38
CA GLN A 305 21.99 1.70 -24.64
C GLN A 305 22.03 1.49 -23.12
N VAL A 306 21.37 0.44 -22.63
CA VAL A 306 21.48 0.01 -21.23
C VAL A 306 22.90 -0.41 -20.90
N ALA A 307 23.52 -1.25 -21.73
CA ALA A 307 24.90 -1.68 -21.52
C ALA A 307 25.87 -0.48 -21.46
N ALA A 308 25.72 0.49 -22.38
CA ALA A 308 26.52 1.72 -22.36
C ALA A 308 26.29 2.55 -21.08
N LEU A 309 25.05 2.60 -20.57
CA LEU A 309 24.75 3.26 -19.32
C LEU A 309 25.37 2.54 -18.12
N VAL A 310 25.32 1.21 -18.08
CA VAL A 310 26.02 0.38 -17.07
C VAL A 310 27.51 0.70 -17.08
N ALA A 311 28.14 0.78 -18.26
CA ALA A 311 29.56 1.12 -18.37
C ALA A 311 29.86 2.54 -17.87
N LEU A 312 29.04 3.54 -18.20
CA LEU A 312 29.21 4.92 -17.69
C LEU A 312 29.10 4.97 -16.15
N VAL A 313 28.18 4.21 -15.56
CA VAL A 313 28.04 4.12 -14.10
C VAL A 313 29.22 3.38 -13.49
N GLY A 314 29.64 2.24 -14.06
CA GLY A 314 30.77 1.45 -13.56
C GLY A 314 32.13 2.12 -13.71
N LEU A 315 32.28 3.02 -14.67
CA LEU A 315 33.46 3.87 -14.83
C LEU A 315 33.42 5.14 -13.95
N ASN A 316 32.37 5.34 -13.14
CA ASN A 316 32.12 6.58 -12.39
C ASN A 316 32.11 7.84 -13.27
N LYS A 317 31.42 7.77 -14.42
CA LYS A 317 31.28 8.84 -15.42
C LYS A 317 29.83 9.17 -15.76
N ARG A 318 28.90 8.80 -14.87
CA ARG A 318 27.45 8.98 -15.06
C ARG A 318 27.05 10.45 -15.19
N GLU A 319 27.77 11.35 -14.52
CA GLU A 319 27.56 12.80 -14.52
C GLU A 319 27.71 13.44 -15.91
N ARG A 320 28.44 12.80 -16.83
CA ARG A 320 28.60 13.28 -18.22
C ARG A 320 27.34 13.09 -19.07
N LEU A 321 26.36 12.32 -18.60
CA LEU A 321 25.10 12.09 -19.28
C LEU A 321 24.00 12.97 -18.67
N PRO A 322 23.56 14.06 -19.34
CA PRO A 322 22.51 14.93 -18.83
C PRO A 322 21.14 14.23 -18.84
N GLY A 323 20.36 14.39 -17.76
CA GLY A 323 19.01 13.84 -17.62
C GLY A 323 18.92 12.54 -16.80
N GLU A 324 17.69 12.15 -16.41
CA GLU A 324 17.42 10.91 -15.67
C GLU A 324 17.20 9.74 -16.64
N TRP A 325 18.24 8.96 -16.94
CA TRP A 325 18.20 7.83 -17.89
C TRP A 325 18.01 6.46 -17.23
N GLU A 326 17.79 6.45 -15.93
CA GLU A 326 17.71 5.26 -15.10
C GLU A 326 16.28 5.10 -14.58
N GLU A 327 15.71 3.91 -14.76
CA GLU A 327 14.49 3.44 -14.09
C GLU A 327 14.82 2.27 -13.16
#